data_AF-M2N3I7-F1
#
_entry.id   AF-M2N3I7-F1
#
_cell.length_a   1.000
_cell.length_b   1.000
_cell.length_c   1.000
_cell.angle_alpha   90.00
_cell.angle_beta   90.00
_cell.angle_gamma   90.00
#
_symmetry.space_group_name_H-M   'P 1'
#
loop_
_entity.id
_entity.type
_entity.pdbx_description
1 polymer ?
#
loop_
_entity_poly.entity_id
_entity_poly.type
_entity_poly.pdbx_seq_one_letter_code
_entity_poly.pdbx_strand_id
1 'polypeptide(L)'
;VIECSLETTSLRKGADPPQYEALSYAWGGGSGLKTTCVDGLDIQIRFNLGSTLRRISKMGEPHYLWVDDTLINQYDTVERSQQV
;
A
#
# COMPACT_ATOMS: atom_id res chain seq x y z
N VAL A 1 -0.94 2.83 -15.39
CA VAL A 1 -0.60 2.04 -14.19
C VAL A 1 -0.45 3.02 -13.03
N ILE A 2 -0.60 2.61 -11.77
CA ILE A 2 -0.28 3.49 -10.62
C ILE A 2 1.15 3.13 -10.22
N GLU A 3 1.99 4.15 -10.08
CA GLU A 3 3.37 4.00 -9.60
C GLU A 3 3.43 4.50 -8.15
N CYS A 4 4.00 3.67 -7.29
CA CYS A 4 4.21 3.95 -5.88
C CYS A 4 5.64 3.57 -5.50
N SER A 5 6.11 4.05 -4.35
CA SER A 5 7.38 3.64 -3.76
C SER A 5 7.16 3.24 -2.31
N LEU A 6 7.86 2.20 -1.85
CA LEU A 6 7.83 1.81 -0.45
C LEU A 6 8.93 2.55 0.32
N GLU A 7 8.56 3.27 1.37
CA GLU A 7 9.52 3.97 2.24
C GLU A 7 9.47 3.40 3.66
N THR A 8 10.63 3.04 4.21
CA THR A 8 10.75 2.61 5.61
C THR A 8 11.22 3.79 6.44
N THR A 9 10.45 4.15 7.47
CA THR A 9 10.79 5.23 8.41
C THR A 9 10.84 4.74 9.87
N SER A 10 11.60 5.43 10.71
CA SER A 10 11.69 5.11 12.14
C SER A 10 10.61 5.83 12.93
N LEU A 11 9.92 5.11 13.83
CA LEU A 11 8.98 5.69 14.79
C LEU A 11 9.63 5.98 16.16
N ARG A 12 10.97 5.92 16.25
CA ARG A 12 11.68 6.15 17.52
C ARG A 12 11.64 7.62 17.92
N LYS A 13 11.72 7.89 19.23
CA LYS A 13 11.84 9.25 19.78
C LYS A 13 13.06 9.95 19.18
N GLY A 14 12.84 11.09 18.53
CA GLY A 14 13.88 11.85 17.81
C GLY A 14 13.93 11.59 16.31
N ALA A 15 13.14 10.65 15.78
CA ALA A 15 12.86 10.55 14.35
C ALA A 15 11.78 11.56 13.95
N ASP A 16 11.85 12.03 12.70
CA ASP A 16 10.88 12.92 12.07
C ASP A 16 10.20 12.18 10.91
N PRO A 17 9.24 11.27 11.19
CA PRO A 17 8.58 10.50 10.14
C PRO A 17 7.66 11.41 9.30
N PRO A 18 7.49 11.11 7.99
CA PRO A 18 6.56 11.87 7.17
C PRO A 18 5.14 11.79 7.73
N GLN A 19 4.36 12.86 7.52
CA GLN A 19 2.93 12.81 7.79
C GLN A 19 2.28 11.81 6.84
N TYR A 20 1.57 10.83 7.39
CA TYR A 20 0.91 9.79 6.63
C TYR A 20 -0.57 9.67 7.02
N GLU A 21 -1.37 9.19 6.08
CA GLU A 21 -2.76 8.84 6.31
C GLU A 21 -2.91 7.31 6.38
N ALA A 22 -3.60 6.82 7.42
CA ALA A 22 -3.91 5.41 7.54
C ALA A 22 -5.09 5.06 6.64
N LEU A 23 -4.88 4.13 5.71
CA LEU A 23 -5.93 3.72 4.78
C LEU A 23 -6.84 2.66 5.40
N SER A 24 -8.04 3.06 5.80
CA SER A 24 -9.12 2.13 6.16
C SER A 24 -10.00 1.85 4.94
N TYR A 25 -10.06 0.59 4.50
CA TYR A 25 -10.93 0.19 3.39
C TYR A 25 -11.71 -1.08 3.73
N ALA A 26 -12.89 -1.22 3.12
CA ALA A 26 -13.76 -2.37 3.38
C ALA A 26 -13.16 -3.67 2.84
N TRP A 27 -13.11 -4.69 3.70
CA TRP A 27 -12.88 -6.08 3.30
C TRP A 27 -14.11 -6.56 2.53
N GLY A 28 -13.96 -6.80 1.24
CA GLY A 28 -15.06 -7.23 0.37
C GLY A 28 -15.37 -6.20 -0.70
N GLY A 29 -14.92 -6.49 -1.92
CA GLY A 29 -15.14 -5.64 -3.08
C GLY A 29 -14.52 -6.25 -4.33
N GLY A 30 -15.24 -7.19 -4.95
CA GLY A 30 -14.89 -7.86 -6.20
C GLY A 30 -13.72 -8.86 -6.07
N SER A 31 -13.86 -10.04 -6.66
CA SER A 31 -12.85 -11.11 -6.68
C SER A 31 -11.67 -10.85 -7.64
N GLY A 32 -11.31 -9.58 -7.87
CA GLY A 32 -10.30 -9.19 -8.86
C GLY A 32 -8.98 -8.77 -8.23
N LEU A 33 -7.88 -9.07 -8.93
CA LEU A 33 -6.57 -8.47 -8.68
C LEU A 33 -6.32 -7.35 -9.69
N LYS A 34 -5.58 -6.33 -9.28
CA LYS A 34 -5.08 -5.26 -10.14
C LYS A 34 -3.56 -5.23 -10.04
N THR A 35 -2.91 -5.04 -11.18
CA THR A 35 -1.46 -4.78 -11.22
C THR A 35 -1.20 -3.32 -10.87
N THR A 36 -0.26 -3.11 -9.97
CA THR A 36 0.32 -1.80 -9.64
C THR A 36 1.84 -1.91 -9.70
N CYS A 37 2.52 -0.79 -9.92
CA CYS A 37 3.98 -0.75 -9.90
C CYS A 37 4.43 -0.16 -8.56
N VAL A 38 5.24 -0.90 -7.80
CA VAL A 38 5.88 -0.44 -6.56
C VAL A 38 7.38 -0.56 -6.72
N ASP A 39 8.11 0.54 -6.59
CA ASP A 39 9.57 0.59 -6.77
C ASP A 39 10.07 -0.01 -8.10
N GLY A 40 9.27 0.13 -9.17
CA GLY A 40 9.58 -0.43 -10.48
C GLY A 40 9.20 -1.91 -10.66
N LEU A 41 8.61 -2.54 -9.64
CA LEU A 41 8.16 -3.93 -9.68
C LEU A 41 6.64 -4.00 -9.83
N ASP A 42 6.17 -4.86 -10.74
CA ASP A 42 4.74 -5.13 -10.91
C ASP A 42 4.24 -6.07 -9.79
N ILE A 43 3.30 -5.58 -8.99
CA ILE A 43 2.71 -6.29 -7.85
C ILE A 43 1.19 -6.42 -8.05
N GLN A 44 0.63 -7.55 -7.62
CA GLN A 44 -0.81 -7.81 -7.65
C GLN A 44 -1.46 -7.43 -6.32
N ILE A 45 -2.31 -6.40 -6.36
CA ILE A 45 -3.09 -5.93 -5.22
C ILE A 45 -4.56 -6.23 -5.40
N ARG A 46 -5.32 -6.26 -4.31
CA ARG A 46 -6.79 -6.42 -4.38
C ARG A 46 -7.45 -5.26 -5.13
N PHE A 47 -8.55 -5.56 -5.83
CA PHE A 47 -9.30 -4.60 -6.63
C PHE A 47 -9.70 -3.34 -5.83
N ASN A 48 -10.14 -3.52 -4.59
CA ASN A 48 -10.53 -2.43 -3.71
C ASN A 48 -9.35 -1.50 -3.40
N LEU A 49 -8.20 -2.05 -2.98
CA LEU A 49 -6.98 -1.28 -2.74
C LEU A 49 -6.55 -0.51 -4.00
N GLY A 50 -6.47 -1.19 -5.15
CA GLY A 50 -6.07 -0.54 -6.40
C GLY A 50 -7.06 0.51 -6.91
N SER A 51 -8.33 0.41 -6.53
CA SER A 51 -9.34 1.45 -6.84
C SER A 51 -9.23 2.64 -5.90
N THR A 52 -8.93 2.41 -4.62
CA THR A 52 -8.71 3.46 -3.64
C THR A 52 -7.43 4.24 -3.92
N LEU A 53 -6.30 3.55 -4.16
CA LEU A 53 -5.04 4.19 -4.55
C LEU A 53 -5.20 5.06 -5.81
N ARG A 54 -6.00 4.59 -6.79
CA ARG A 54 -6.29 5.37 -8.00
C ARG A 54 -7.03 6.67 -7.70
N ARG A 55 -7.95 6.62 -6.74
CA ARG A 55 -8.75 7.78 -6.35
C ARG A 55 -7.88 8.80 -5.61
N ILE A 56 -7.02 8.34 -4.71
CA ILE A 56 -6.07 9.18 -3.98
C ILE A 56 -5.07 9.83 -4.94
N SER A 57 -4.48 9.05 -5.85
CA SER A 57 -3.56 9.57 -6.87
C SER A 57 -4.16 10.68 -7.74
N LYS A 58 -5.48 10.65 -8.00
CA LYS A 58 -6.19 11.70 -8.74
C LYS A 58 -6.46 12.98 -7.94
N MET A 59 -6.33 12.96 -6.62
CA MET A 59 -6.53 14.14 -5.77
C MET A 59 -5.34 15.12 -5.84
N GLY A 60 -4.20 14.68 -6.39
CA GLY A 60 -3.11 15.58 -6.81
C GLY A 60 -2.10 15.95 -5.72
N GLU A 61 -2.27 15.48 -4.49
CA GLU A 61 -1.31 15.68 -3.41
C GLU A 61 -0.47 14.40 -3.18
N PRO A 62 0.84 14.54 -2.89
CA PRO A 62 1.67 13.41 -2.49
C PRO A 62 1.25 12.96 -1.09
N HIS A 63 0.50 11.86 -1.00
CA HIS A 63 0.11 11.26 0.27
C HIS A 63 1.03 10.10 0.60
N TYR A 64 1.76 10.19 1.71
CA TYR A 64 2.25 9.00 2.38
C TYR A 64 1.05 8.25 2.93
N LEU A 65 0.87 7.02 2.48
CA LEU A 65 -0.22 6.16 2.94
C LEU A 65 0.37 5.01 3.74
N TRP A 66 -0.17 4.82 4.94
CA TRP A 66 0.05 3.58 5.65
C TRP A 66 -1.03 2.57 5.23
N VAL A 67 -0.59 1.48 4.61
CA VAL A 67 -1.43 0.36 4.17
C VAL A 67 -0.93 -0.89 4.88
N ASP A 68 -1.84 -1.71 5.39
CA ASP A 68 -1.50 -2.98 6.03
C ASP A 68 -0.85 -3.95 5.02
N ASP A 69 0.27 -4.56 5.39
CA ASP A 69 1.14 -5.40 4.56
C ASP A 69 0.46 -6.67 4.05
N THR A 70 -0.62 -7.10 4.70
CA THR A 70 -1.45 -8.22 4.26
C THR A 70 -2.14 -8.01 2.90
N LEU A 71 -1.74 -6.99 2.13
CA LEU A 71 -2.42 -6.48 0.93
C LEU A 71 -1.50 -6.24 -0.26
N ILE A 72 -0.19 -6.30 -0.05
CA ILE A 72 0.80 -6.08 -1.10
C ILE A 72 1.13 -7.43 -1.75
N ASN A 73 1.25 -8.53 -0.99
CA ASN A 73 1.43 -9.86 -1.59
C ASN A 73 0.91 -11.03 -0.72
N GLN A 74 -0.41 -11.22 -0.62
CA GLN A 74 -1.02 -12.32 0.18
C GLN A 74 -0.59 -13.75 -0.21
N TYR A 75 0.08 -13.92 -1.36
CA TYR A 75 0.58 -15.20 -1.85
C TYR A 75 2.06 -15.42 -1.59
N ASP A 76 2.80 -14.41 -1.12
CA ASP A 76 4.17 -14.57 -0.66
C ASP A 76 4.18 -14.91 0.83
N THR A 77 4.39 -16.19 1.11
CA THR A 77 4.44 -16.74 2.46
C THR A 77 5.66 -16.25 3.26
N VAL A 78 6.68 -15.68 2.59
CA VAL A 78 7.88 -15.15 3.25
C VAL A 78 7.60 -13.81 3.92
N GLU A 79 6.90 -12.91 3.23
CA GLU A 79 6.49 -11.59 3.76
C GLU A 79 5.61 -11.75 5.01
N ARG A 80 4.66 -12.69 4.94
CA ARG A 80 3.72 -13.02 6.03
C ARG A 80 4.38 -13.54 7.32
N SER A 81 5.62 -14.04 7.25
CA SER A 81 6.33 -14.62 8.38
C SER A 81 7.16 -13.60 9.17
N GLN A 82 7.39 -12.41 8.61
CA GLN A 82 8.21 -11.36 9.24
C GLN A 82 7.40 -10.33 10.01
N GLN A 83 6.06 -10.42 9.97
CA GLN A 83 5.15 -9.45 10.56
C GLN A 83 4.16 -10.09 11.54
N VAL A 84 4.71 -10.73 12.58
CA VAL A 84 4.00 -11.13 13.80
C VAL A 84 4.75 -10.70 15.04
#